data_AF-B2IU19-F1
#
_entry.id   AF-B2IU19-F1
#
_cell.length_a   1.000
_cell.length_b   1.000
_cell.length_c   1.000
_cell.angle_alpha   90.00
_cell.angle_beta   90.00
_cell.angle_gamma   90.00
#
_symmetry.space_group_name_H-M   'P 1'
#
loop_
_entity.id
_entity.type
_entity.pdbx_description
1 polymer ?
#
loop_
_entity_poly.entity_id
_entity_poly.type
_entity_poly.pdbx_seq_one_letter_code
_entity_poly.pdbx_strand_id
1 'polypeptide(L)'
;MITPMRVFVLIFNARTENEGIHTIREGDRNKILMFESEDDATRFALMLEAQDFPAPTPEPIDAEEIKEFCESAGYEWEIIPENSNLVVTPPELNVEQTDWQANAQKEDTVEDTFPLNQQPLEEPELSDSELEKMRRKLEGLL
;
A
#
# COMPACT_ATOMS: atom_id res chain seq x y z
N MET A 1 30.12 13.65 15.90
CA MET A 1 29.56 12.76 14.86
C MET A 1 28.18 12.40 15.36
N ILE A 2 27.16 12.96 14.73
CA ILE A 2 25.78 12.50 14.95
C ILE A 2 25.71 11.21 14.13
N THR A 3 25.42 10.10 14.79
CA THR A 3 25.25 8.83 14.09
C THR A 3 23.88 8.88 13.42
N PRO A 4 23.78 8.68 12.10
CA PRO A 4 22.50 8.64 11.41
C PRO A 4 21.60 7.59 12.08
N MET A 5 20.42 8.02 12.54
CA MET A 5 19.43 7.13 13.15
C MET A 5 18.55 6.61 12.02
N ARG A 6 18.73 5.34 11.68
CA ARG A 6 17.94 4.67 10.64
C ARG A 6 16.55 4.37 11.18
N VAL A 7 15.53 4.82 10.46
CA VAL A 7 14.12 4.55 10.71
C VAL A 7 13.48 3.95 9.45
N PHE A 8 12.31 3.37 9.61
CA PHE A 8 11.51 2.82 8.52
C PHE A 8 10.25 3.66 8.35
N VAL A 9 9.98 4.09 7.13
CA VAL A 9 8.74 4.79 6.77
C VAL A 9 8.00 4.00 5.71
N LEU A 10 6.69 4.23 5.60
CA LEU A 10 5.84 3.54 4.64
C LEU A 10 5.71 4.34 3.35
N ILE A 11 6.09 3.73 2.23
CA ILE A 11 6.09 4.34 0.90
C ILE A 11 5.13 3.57 -0.01
N PHE A 12 4.15 4.27 -0.59
CA PHE A 12 3.33 3.75 -1.67
C PHE A 12 4.03 3.94 -3.02
N ASN A 13 3.83 2.98 -3.92
CA ASN A 13 4.42 2.96 -5.26
C ASN A 13 5.95 3.19 -5.25
N ALA A 14 6.65 2.60 -4.27
CA ALA A 14 8.09 2.74 -4.13
C ALA A 14 8.81 2.41 -5.44
N ARG A 15 9.82 3.21 -5.80
CA ARG A 15 10.63 3.06 -7.04
C ARG A 15 9.85 3.28 -8.34
N THR A 16 8.74 4.02 -8.28
CA THR A 16 8.00 4.44 -9.47
C THR A 16 7.97 5.96 -9.59
N GLU A 17 7.41 6.48 -10.68
CA GLU A 17 7.22 7.92 -10.88
C GLU A 17 6.15 8.54 -9.97
N ASN A 18 5.27 7.73 -9.37
CA ASN A 18 4.17 8.16 -8.50
C ASN A 18 4.40 7.75 -7.04
N GLU A 19 5.65 7.87 -6.57
CA GLU A 19 6.03 7.53 -5.20
C GLU A 19 5.40 8.50 -4.19
N GLY A 20 4.88 7.96 -3.09
CA GLY A 20 4.22 8.75 -2.04
C GLY A 20 4.48 8.22 -0.63
N ILE A 21 4.89 9.09 0.28
CA ILE A 21 5.04 8.74 1.70
C ILE A 21 3.68 8.70 2.41
N HIS A 22 3.44 7.65 3.18
CA HIS A 22 2.24 7.54 3.99
C HIS A 22 2.23 8.59 5.10
N THR A 23 1.11 9.28 5.24
CA THR A 23 0.86 10.25 6.31
C THR A 23 -0.46 9.96 7.00
N ILE A 24 -0.51 10.22 8.30
CA ILE A 24 -1.73 10.19 9.09
C ILE A 24 -2.24 11.62 9.22
N ARG A 25 -3.53 11.84 8.92
CA ARG A 25 -4.18 13.13 9.10
C ARG A 25 -4.70 13.24 10.53
N GLU A 26 -4.19 14.21 11.29
CA GLU A 26 -4.68 14.55 12.63
C GLU A 26 -5.19 16.00 12.61
N GLY A 27 -6.51 16.17 12.50
CA GLY A 27 -7.13 17.48 12.28
C GLY A 27 -6.75 18.05 10.91
N ASP A 28 -6.06 19.20 10.90
CA ASP A 28 -5.61 19.87 9.67
C ASP A 28 -4.15 19.49 9.28
N ARG A 29 -3.44 18.76 10.15
CA ARG A 29 -2.01 18.46 9.97
C ARG A 29 -1.79 17.03 9.50
N ASN A 30 -0.76 16.85 8.67
CA ASN A 30 -0.28 15.53 8.28
C ASN A 30 0.92 15.15 9.13
N LYS A 31 0.94 13.92 9.60
CA LYS A 31 1.99 13.34 10.44
C LYS A 31 2.61 12.13 9.75
N ILE A 32 3.93 12.07 9.65
CA ILE A 32 4.69 10.91 9.15
C ILE A 32 5.06 10.02 10.33
N LEU A 33 4.79 8.72 10.22
CA LEU A 33 5.24 7.72 11.19
C LEU A 33 6.61 7.18 10.80
N MET A 34 7.56 7.24 11.74
CA MET A 34 8.92 6.71 11.60
C MET A 34 9.09 5.53 12.58
N PHE A 35 9.18 4.31 12.06
CA PHE A 35 9.32 3.12 12.89
C PHE A 35 10.80 2.81 13.15
N GLU A 36 11.19 2.50 14.38
CA GLU A 36 12.56 2.02 14.67
C GLU A 36 12.80 0.59 14.16
N SER A 37 11.72 -0.19 13.97
CA SER A 37 11.75 -1.60 13.57
C SER A 37 11.01 -1.83 12.25
N GLU A 38 11.63 -2.60 11.35
CA GLU A 38 11.03 -3.01 10.06
C GLU A 38 9.78 -3.89 10.28
N ASP A 39 9.82 -4.77 11.28
CA ASP A 39 8.68 -5.62 11.64
C ASP A 39 7.45 -4.78 12.05
N ASP A 40 7.66 -3.69 12.78
CA ASP A 40 6.59 -2.78 13.18
C ASP A 40 5.99 -2.05 11.97
N ALA A 41 6.83 -1.54 11.08
CA ALA A 41 6.39 -0.93 9.83
C ALA A 41 5.61 -1.93 8.94
N THR A 42 6.10 -3.16 8.81
CA THR A 42 5.46 -4.23 8.03
C THR A 42 4.09 -4.59 8.61
N ARG A 43 3.97 -4.71 9.93
CA ARG A 43 2.67 -4.94 10.58
C ARG A 43 1.69 -3.82 10.30
N PHE A 44 2.16 -2.56 10.32
CA PHE A 44 1.32 -1.42 10.01
C PHE A 44 0.90 -1.39 8.54
N ALA A 45 1.81 -1.72 7.62
CA ALA A 45 1.51 -1.88 6.20
C ALA A 45 0.37 -2.88 5.95
N LEU A 46 0.44 -4.06 6.58
CA LEU A 46 -0.61 -5.08 6.50
C LEU A 46 -1.98 -4.59 7.01
N MET A 47 -1.99 -3.74 8.04
CA MET A 47 -3.23 -3.14 8.54
C MET A 47 -3.82 -2.09 7.58
N LEU A 48 -2.97 -1.38 6.84
CA LEU A 48 -3.42 -0.47 5.79
C LEU A 48 -4.01 -1.25 4.61
N GLU A 49 -3.37 -2.34 4.19
CA GLU A 49 -3.89 -3.22 3.14
C GLU A 49 -5.27 -3.79 3.48
N ALA A 50 -5.50 -4.16 4.75
CA ALA A 50 -6.80 -4.64 5.21
C ALA A 50 -7.91 -3.58 5.12
N GLN A 51 -7.56 -2.31 4.94
CA GLN A 51 -8.48 -1.18 4.76
C GLN A 51 -8.59 -0.74 3.29
N ASP A 52 -8.25 -1.63 2.35
CA ASP A 52 -8.31 -1.39 0.90
C ASP A 52 -7.28 -0.36 0.39
N PHE A 53 -6.22 -0.07 1.16
CA PHE A 53 -5.06 0.67 0.66
C PHE A 53 -4.14 -0.27 -0.14
N PRO A 54 -3.49 0.22 -1.20
CA PRO A 54 -2.43 -0.54 -1.86
C PRO A 54 -1.30 -0.79 -0.87
N ALA A 55 -0.60 -1.92 -1.02
CA ALA A 55 0.47 -2.32 -0.11
C ALA A 55 1.60 -1.28 -0.05
N PRO A 56 1.80 -0.58 1.08
CA PRO A 56 2.97 0.27 1.23
C PRO A 56 4.21 -0.57 1.52
N THR A 57 5.35 -0.16 0.97
CA THR A 57 6.64 -0.78 1.22
C THR A 57 7.35 -0.05 2.37
N PRO A 58 7.77 -0.76 3.43
CA PRO A 58 8.64 -0.18 4.46
C PRO A 58 10.02 0.08 3.87
N GLU A 59 10.41 1.35 3.77
CA GLU A 59 11.72 1.74 3.26
C GLU A 59 12.58 2.36 4.38
N PRO A 60 13.87 1.96 4.47
CA PRO A 60 14.80 2.50 5.44
C PRO A 60 15.30 3.88 5.02
N ILE A 61 15.02 4.89 5.84
CA ILE A 61 15.44 6.28 5.61
C ILE A 61 16.14 6.83 6.85
N ASP A 62 16.99 7.83 6.68
CA ASP A 62 17.57 8.54 7.80
C ASP A 62 16.53 9.42 8.51
N ALA A 63 16.48 9.34 9.83
CA ALA A 63 15.52 10.13 10.60
C ALA A 63 15.73 11.64 10.43
N GLU A 64 16.98 12.12 10.26
CA GLU A 64 17.25 13.54 10.01
C GLU A 64 16.68 13.99 8.67
N GLU A 65 16.80 13.18 7.63
CA GLU A 65 16.23 13.47 6.31
C GLU A 65 14.69 13.62 6.36
N ILE A 66 14.01 12.72 7.08
CA ILE A 66 12.56 12.84 7.27
C ILE A 66 12.19 14.09 8.08
N LYS A 67 12.94 14.41 9.13
CA LYS A 67 12.70 15.62 9.94
C LYS A 67 12.86 16.89 9.11
N GLU A 68 13.91 16.99 8.30
CA GLU A 68 14.15 18.12 7.39
C GLU A 68 13.03 18.26 6.34
N PHE A 69 12.58 17.13 5.79
CA PHE A 69 11.42 17.10 4.89
C PHE A 69 10.15 17.61 5.58
N CYS A 70 9.88 17.14 6.81
CA CYS A 70 8.72 17.55 7.59
C CYS A 70 8.74 19.04 7.91
N GLU A 71 9.89 19.58 8.32
CA GLU A 71 10.05 21.01 8.60
C GLU A 71 9.82 21.87 7.35
N SER A 72 10.26 21.41 6.19
CA SER A 72 10.11 22.13 4.92
C SER A 72 8.68 22.07 4.37
N ALA A 73 7.99 20.94 4.55
CA ALA A 73 6.63 20.72 4.06
C ALA A 73 5.53 21.16 5.05
N GLY A 74 5.89 21.46 6.30
CA GLY A 74 4.94 21.76 7.38
C GLY A 74 4.22 20.50 7.91
N TYR A 75 4.86 19.35 7.81
CA TYR A 75 4.36 18.09 8.36
C TYR A 75 4.89 17.86 9.78
N GLU A 76 4.11 17.10 10.55
CA GLU A 76 4.56 16.57 11.83
C GLU A 76 5.18 15.20 11.62
N TRP A 77 5.94 14.73 12.61
CA TRP A 77 6.55 13.41 12.58
C TRP A 77 6.49 12.78 13.97
N GLU A 78 6.46 11.46 14.02
CA GLU A 78 6.45 10.70 15.26
C GLU A 78 7.31 9.45 15.11
N ILE A 79 8.17 9.21 16.10
CA ILE A 79 9.02 8.01 16.14
C ILE A 79 8.28 6.93 16.95
N ILE A 80 8.09 5.77 16.33
CA ILE A 80 7.48 4.59 16.93
C ILE A 80 8.60 3.63 17.37
N PRO A 81 8.83 3.49 18.69
CA PRO A 81 9.93 2.68 19.16
C PRO A 81 9.70 1.18 19.00
N GLU A 82 10.79 0.42 18.86
CA GLU A 82 10.70 -1.04 18.81
C GLU A 82 10.03 -1.58 20.09
N ASN A 83 9.11 -2.52 19.95
CA ASN A 83 8.38 -3.11 21.09
C ASN A 83 7.59 -2.10 21.94
N SER A 84 7.18 -0.96 21.37
CA SER A 84 6.23 -0.10 22.05
C SER A 84 4.96 -0.91 22.31
N ASN A 85 4.60 -1.08 23.59
CA ASN A 85 3.30 -1.63 23.98
C ASN A 85 2.12 -0.72 23.54
N LEU A 86 2.46 0.37 22.84
CA LEU A 86 1.62 1.26 22.07
C LEU A 86 1.30 0.58 20.72
N VAL A 87 0.16 -0.09 20.64
CA VAL A 87 -0.37 -0.59 19.37
C VAL A 87 -0.76 0.63 18.54
N VAL A 88 0.13 1.08 17.66
CA VAL A 88 -0.18 2.13 16.69
C VAL A 88 -1.08 1.50 15.66
N THR A 89 -2.37 1.81 15.74
CA THR A 89 -3.35 1.39 14.75
C THR A 89 -3.57 2.53 13.76
N PRO A 90 -3.67 2.25 12.45
CA PRO A 90 -4.08 3.25 11.49
C PRO A 90 -5.45 3.82 11.88
N PRO A 91 -5.72 5.11 11.62
CA PRO A 91 -7.02 5.71 11.90
C PRO A 91 -8.13 4.98 11.13
N GLU A 92 -9.32 4.91 11.70
CA GLU A 92 -10.50 4.28 11.06
C GLU A 92 -11.04 5.09 9.87
N LEU A 93 -10.61 6.34 9.73
CA LEU A 93 -11.03 7.24 8.66
C LEU A 93 -9.81 7.62 7.83
N ASN A 94 -9.88 7.28 6.55
CA ASN A 94 -8.84 7.55 5.59
C ASN A 94 -9.34 8.63 4.62
N VAL A 95 -8.42 9.43 4.08
CA VAL A 95 -8.76 10.43 3.07
C VAL A 95 -9.08 9.75 1.74
N GLU A 96 -10.19 10.13 1.12
CA GLU A 96 -10.71 9.48 -0.10
C GLU A 96 -9.84 9.70 -1.34
N GLN A 97 -9.05 10.78 -1.37
CA GLN A 97 -8.16 11.09 -2.48
C GLN A 97 -6.81 11.55 -1.95
N THR A 98 -5.75 10.95 -2.49
CA THR A 98 -4.37 11.35 -2.24
C THR A 98 -3.65 11.54 -3.57
N ASP A 99 -2.70 12.47 -3.63
CA ASP A 99 -2.00 12.81 -4.88
C ASP A 99 -1.24 11.62 -5.48
N TRP A 100 -0.80 10.66 -4.65
CA TRP A 100 -0.13 9.44 -5.11
C TRP A 100 -1.10 8.41 -5.75
N GLN A 101 -2.41 8.53 -5.50
CA GLN A 101 -3.47 7.73 -6.14
C GLN A 101 -3.92 8.33 -7.48
N ALA A 102 -3.39 9.48 -7.90
CA ALA A 102 -3.88 10.26 -9.06
C ALA A 102 -3.83 9.52 -10.42
N ASN A 103 -3.36 8.28 -10.46
CA ASN A 103 -3.37 7.43 -11.65
C ASN A 103 -4.02 6.05 -11.46
N ALA A 104 -4.62 5.73 -10.30
CA ALA A 104 -5.30 4.45 -10.08
C ALA A 104 -6.75 4.43 -10.62
N GLN A 105 -7.29 5.57 -11.04
CA GLN A 105 -8.63 5.71 -11.59
C GLN A 105 -8.61 6.45 -12.94
N LYS A 106 -7.97 5.86 -13.96
CA LYS A 106 -8.23 6.22 -15.36
C LYS A 106 -7.91 5.09 -16.33
N GLU A 107 -8.49 3.93 -16.09
CA GLU A 107 -8.69 2.90 -17.12
C GLU A 107 -10.18 2.59 -17.25
N ASP A 108 -10.99 3.63 -17.39
CA ASP A 108 -12.35 3.52 -17.92
C ASP A 108 -12.53 4.68 -18.90
N THR A 109 -12.74 4.34 -20.18
CA THR A 109 -12.93 5.24 -21.34
C THR A 109 -11.67 5.72 -22.09
N VAL A 110 -11.20 4.91 -23.05
CA VAL A 110 -11.06 5.38 -24.45
C VAL A 110 -11.37 4.24 -25.42
N GLU A 111 -12.50 4.42 -26.11
CA GLU A 111 -12.85 3.71 -27.33
C GLU A 111 -11.80 4.00 -28.43
N ASP A 112 -11.45 2.95 -29.17
CA ASP A 112 -11.06 2.93 -30.60
C ASP A 112 -9.82 3.73 -31.06
N THR A 113 -8.66 3.08 -31.10
CA THR A 113 -7.92 2.80 -32.37
C THR A 113 -6.63 2.01 -32.12
N PHE A 114 -6.70 0.68 -32.17
CA PHE A 114 -5.54 -0.16 -32.48
C PHE A 114 -5.95 -1.27 -33.46
N PRO A 115 -5.44 -1.27 -34.71
CA PRO A 115 -5.70 -2.38 -35.61
C PRO A 115 -4.79 -3.58 -35.29
N LEU A 116 -5.46 -4.69 -34.99
CA LEU A 116 -5.15 -6.08 -35.33
C LEU A 116 -3.90 -6.74 -34.72
N ASN A 117 -4.07 -7.37 -33.56
CA ASN A 117 -3.59 -8.75 -33.35
C ASN A 117 -4.54 -9.49 -32.40
N GLN A 118 -5.43 -10.31 -32.98
CA GLN A 118 -6.54 -10.96 -32.31
C GLN A 118 -6.08 -12.20 -31.53
N GLN A 119 -6.10 -12.13 -30.19
CA GLN A 119 -6.28 -13.30 -29.31
C GLN A 119 -7.10 -12.86 -28.09
N PRO A 120 -8.37 -13.28 -27.95
CA PRO A 120 -9.11 -13.04 -26.72
C PRO A 120 -8.48 -13.83 -25.57
N LEU A 121 -8.17 -13.15 -24.48
CA LEU A 121 -7.96 -13.76 -23.18
C LEU A 121 -9.34 -14.19 -22.68
N GLU A 122 -9.68 -15.46 -22.94
CA GLU A 122 -10.80 -16.14 -22.31
C GLU A 122 -10.56 -16.14 -20.79
N GLU A 123 -11.37 -15.39 -20.05
CA GLU A 123 -11.74 -15.80 -18.69
C GLU A 123 -12.18 -17.27 -18.81
N PRO A 124 -11.62 -18.22 -18.03
CA PRO A 124 -12.10 -19.59 -18.11
C PRO A 124 -13.51 -19.64 -17.53
N GLU A 125 -14.51 -19.37 -18.38
CA GLU A 125 -15.89 -19.78 -18.17
C GLU A 125 -15.91 -21.30 -18.19
N LEU A 126 -15.63 -21.90 -17.03
CA LEU A 126 -15.77 -23.32 -16.81
C LEU A 126 -17.24 -23.67 -17.03
N SER A 127 -17.54 -24.26 -18.19
CA SER A 127 -18.89 -24.69 -18.54
C SER A 127 -19.46 -25.66 -17.49
N ASP A 128 -20.78 -25.64 -17.30
CA ASP A 128 -21.49 -26.47 -16.30
C ASP A 128 -21.12 -27.98 -16.42
N SER A 129 -20.83 -28.44 -17.63
CA SER A 129 -20.34 -29.80 -17.91
C SER A 129 -18.93 -30.12 -17.37
N GLU A 130 -18.05 -29.13 -17.25
CA GLU A 130 -16.71 -29.27 -16.62
C GLU A 130 -16.85 -29.37 -15.10
N LEU A 131 -17.80 -28.62 -14.53
CA LEU A 131 -18.13 -28.63 -13.10
C LEU A 131 -18.75 -29.98 -12.68
N GLU A 132 -19.57 -30.58 -13.53
CA GLU A 132 -20.18 -31.91 -13.30
C GLU A 132 -19.14 -33.05 -13.37
N LYS A 133 -18.15 -32.95 -14.28
CA LYS A 133 -17.00 -33.87 -14.33
C LYS A 133 -16.15 -33.81 -13.07
N MET A 134 -15.93 -32.62 -12.52
CA MET A 134 -15.19 -32.46 -11.26
C MET A 134 -15.93 -33.10 -10.09
N ARG A 135 -17.25 -32.91 -9.96
CA ARG A 135 -18.06 -33.55 -8.90
C ARG A 135 -18.00 -35.07 -8.96
N ARG A 136 -18.14 -35.66 -10.15
CA ARG A 136 -18.14 -37.11 -10.33
C ARG A 136 -16.80 -37.77 -9.99
N LYS A 137 -15.69 -37.04 -10.10
CA LYS A 137 -14.34 -37.53 -9.77
C LYS A 137 -14.08 -37.56 -8.26
N LEU A 138 -14.73 -36.69 -7.48
CA LEU A 138 -14.61 -36.70 -6.01
C LEU A 138 -15.48 -37.77 -5.34
N GLU A 139 -16.57 -38.22 -5.97
CA GLU A 139 -17.41 -39.31 -5.43
C GLU A 139 -16.83 -40.71 -5.64
N GLY A 140 -15.72 -40.85 -6.37
CA GLY A 140 -15.01 -42.12 -6.57
C GLY A 140 -13.89 -42.40 -5.57
N LEU A 141 -13.74 -41.57 -4.53
CA LEU A 141 -12.67 -41.65 -3.53
C LEU A 141 -13.18 -41.98 -2.11
N LEU A 142 -14.31 -42.68 -2.00
CA LEU A 142 -14.82 -43.26 -0.75
C LEU A 142 -15.03 -44.78 -0.89
#